data_AF-A0A954MQM8-F1
#
_entry.id   AF-A0A954MQM8-F1
#
_cell.length_a   1.000
_cell.length_b   1.000
_cell.length_c   1.000
_cell.angle_alpha   90.00
_cell.angle_beta   90.00
_cell.angle_gamma   90.00
#
_symmetry.space_group_name_H-M   'P 1'
#
loop_
_entity.id
_entity.type
_entity.pdbx_description
1 polymer ?
#
loop_
_entity_poly.entity_id
_entity_poly.type
_entity_poly.pdbx_seq_one_letter_code
_entity_poly.pdbx_strand_id
1 'polypeptide(L)'
;RLEGLRFQDGKLQGLETSSGFIQSSVCVLAIGHSARDTYEMLLKTGLPLQQKAFQLGLRIEQPQETVNRRKYGGDSDYLQLLGAADYSLIAKGQKDLFTFCMCAGGIVIPSVSEPNMYCSNGMSNSRHDTPFANSGLVVTLQPHEFGSSHPLAGVHVQRQYESLAFEMTGGNYYAPVQRAKDFLADRTPSPTEQLPSSYER
;
A
#
# COMPACT_ATOMS: atom_id res chain seq x y z
N ARG A 1 11.90 13.84 -15.14
CA ARG A 1 10.83 13.99 -14.12
C ARG A 1 10.14 15.33 -14.32
N LEU A 2 8.81 15.41 -14.13
CA LEU A 2 8.08 16.68 -14.16
C LEU A 2 8.38 17.49 -12.90
N GLU A 3 8.69 18.78 -13.03
CA GLU A 3 9.09 19.66 -11.93
C GLU A 3 8.30 20.98 -11.89
N GLY A 4 7.60 21.32 -12.98
CA GLY A 4 6.74 22.50 -13.05
C GLY A 4 5.83 22.51 -14.28
N LEU A 5 4.81 23.36 -14.24
CA LEU A 5 3.93 23.63 -15.37
C LEU A 5 3.97 25.13 -15.66
N ARG A 6 4.18 25.50 -16.91
CA ARG A 6 4.19 26.91 -17.33
C ARG A 6 2.85 27.29 -17.91
N PHE A 7 2.21 28.28 -17.32
CA PHE A 7 0.96 28.87 -17.80
C PHE A 7 1.18 30.29 -18.29
N GLN A 8 0.45 30.67 -19.34
CA GLN A 8 0.30 32.03 -19.81
C GLN A 8 -1.16 32.25 -20.17
N ASP A 9 -1.77 33.31 -19.62
CA ASP A 9 -3.19 33.65 -19.84
C ASP A 9 -4.14 32.46 -19.57
N GLY A 10 -3.88 31.70 -18.51
CA GLY A 10 -4.66 30.52 -18.11
C GLY A 10 -4.47 29.29 -19.01
N LYS A 11 -3.58 29.33 -19.99
CA LYS A 11 -3.29 28.23 -20.92
C LYS A 11 -1.92 27.64 -20.65
N LEU A 12 -1.84 26.31 -20.67
CA LEU A 12 -0.57 25.59 -20.58
C LEU A 12 0.30 25.94 -21.79
N GLN A 13 1.55 26.30 -21.55
CA GLN A 13 2.56 26.58 -22.58
C GLN A 13 3.66 25.53 -22.62
N GLY A 14 3.86 24.81 -21.52
CA GLY A 14 4.78 23.68 -21.49
C GLY A 14 5.06 23.16 -20.10
N LEU A 15 5.98 22.19 -20.06
CA LEU A 15 6.37 21.44 -18.88
C LEU A 15 7.81 21.80 -18.54
N GLU A 16 8.06 22.10 -17.26
CA GLU A 16 9.40 22.16 -16.73
C GLU A 16 9.76 20.77 -16.22
N THR A 17 10.84 20.20 -16.76
CA THR A 17 11.30 18.86 -16.39
C THR A 17 12.75 18.90 -15.95
N SER A 18 13.17 17.86 -15.23
CA SER A 18 14.57 17.65 -14.85
C SER A 18 15.54 17.55 -16.04
N SER A 19 15.01 17.43 -17.26
CA SER A 19 15.78 17.35 -18.52
C SER A 19 15.61 18.60 -19.39
N GLY A 20 14.98 19.65 -18.87
CA GLY A 20 14.72 20.90 -19.57
C GLY A 20 13.24 21.14 -19.86
N PHE A 21 12.98 22.23 -20.59
CA PHE A 21 11.63 22.67 -20.93
C PHE A 21 11.09 21.92 -22.15
N ILE A 22 9.85 21.45 -22.07
CA ILE A 22 9.12 20.84 -23.18
C ILE A 22 7.92 21.74 -23.50
N GLN A 23 7.94 22.39 -24.65
CA GLN A 23 6.80 23.19 -25.12
C GLN A 23 5.62 22.28 -25.41
N SER A 24 4.46 22.55 -24.81
CA SER A 24 3.24 21.80 -25.03
C SER A 24 2.02 22.58 -24.57
N SER A 25 0.92 22.46 -25.31
CA SER A 25 -0.40 22.98 -24.93
C SER A 25 -1.27 21.94 -24.20
N VAL A 26 -0.86 20.67 -24.17
CA VAL A 26 -1.60 19.56 -23.56
C VAL A 26 -0.67 18.72 -22.69
N CYS A 27 -1.13 18.38 -21.49
CA CYS A 27 -0.42 17.50 -20.56
C CYS A 27 -1.40 16.47 -20.00
N VAL A 28 -1.02 15.19 -20.09
CA VAL A 28 -1.75 14.09 -19.45
C VAL A 28 -0.96 13.64 -18.21
N LEU A 29 -1.55 13.79 -17.03
CA LEU A 29 -0.94 13.39 -15.77
C LEU A 29 -1.36 11.95 -15.40
N ALA A 30 -0.56 10.98 -15.83
CA ALA A 30 -0.71 9.55 -15.48
C ALA A 30 0.36 9.12 -14.45
N ILE A 31 0.52 9.94 -13.40
CA ILE A 31 1.67 9.90 -12.48
C ILE A 31 1.56 8.87 -11.35
N GLY A 32 0.47 8.11 -11.28
CA GLY A 32 0.18 7.21 -10.16
C GLY A 32 -0.12 7.98 -8.86
N HIS A 33 -0.44 7.25 -7.79
CA HIS A 33 -0.84 7.86 -6.52
C HIS A 33 0.33 8.19 -5.57
N SER A 34 1.54 7.72 -5.89
CA SER A 34 2.74 7.93 -5.07
C SER A 34 3.59 9.11 -5.53
N ALA A 35 3.19 9.84 -6.58
CA ALA A 35 3.89 11.05 -7.07
C ALA A 35 3.61 12.27 -6.17
N ARG A 36 3.94 12.14 -4.89
CA ARG A 36 3.65 13.12 -3.83
C ARG A 36 4.37 14.45 -4.05
N ASP A 37 5.61 14.41 -4.54
CA ASP A 37 6.37 15.59 -4.97
C ASP A 37 5.64 16.37 -6.08
N THR A 38 5.06 15.63 -7.02
CA THR A 38 4.29 16.19 -8.13
C THR A 38 2.97 16.78 -7.61
N TYR A 39 2.29 16.15 -6.64
CA TYR A 39 1.12 16.75 -5.99
C TYR A 39 1.42 18.09 -5.31
N GLU A 40 2.55 18.18 -4.60
CA GLU A 40 3.00 19.43 -3.99
C GLU A 40 3.28 20.49 -5.06
N MET A 41 3.93 20.13 -6.17
CA MET A 41 4.17 21.03 -7.30
C MET A 41 2.87 21.53 -7.93
N LEU A 42 1.90 20.63 -8.18
CA LEU A 42 0.60 20.99 -8.76
C LEU A 42 -0.15 21.94 -7.83
N LEU A 43 -0.14 21.68 -6.52
CA LEU A 43 -0.74 22.58 -5.53
C LEU A 43 -0.08 23.96 -5.52
N LYS A 44 1.26 24.02 -5.54
CA LYS A 44 2.03 25.28 -5.60
C LYS A 44 1.78 26.06 -6.88
N THR A 45 1.50 25.36 -7.98
CA THR A 45 1.11 25.95 -9.27
C THR A 45 -0.29 26.57 -9.23
N GLY A 46 -1.08 26.30 -8.18
CA GLY A 46 -2.45 26.79 -8.03
C GLY A 46 -3.49 25.89 -8.70
N LEU A 47 -3.12 24.67 -9.10
CA LEU A 47 -4.10 23.70 -9.59
C LEU A 47 -4.94 23.18 -8.41
N PRO A 48 -6.27 23.09 -8.57
CA PRO A 48 -7.13 22.63 -7.50
C PRO A 48 -6.91 21.15 -7.24
N LEU A 49 -6.62 20.80 -5.98
CA LEU A 49 -6.59 19.44 -5.48
C LEU A 49 -7.68 19.26 -4.43
N GLN A 50 -8.31 18.09 -4.42
CA GLN A 50 -9.34 17.75 -3.45
C GLN A 50 -8.93 16.50 -2.68
N GLN A 51 -9.20 16.50 -1.38
CA GLN A 51 -9.02 15.32 -0.54
C GLN A 51 -9.93 14.19 -1.05
N LYS A 52 -9.41 12.97 -1.05
CA LYS A 52 -10.15 11.76 -1.41
C LYS A 52 -9.98 10.70 -0.33
N ALA A 53 -11.07 10.03 0.04
CA ALA A 53 -11.02 8.86 0.90
C ALA A 53 -10.13 7.76 0.30
N PHE A 54 -9.39 7.06 1.16
CA PHE A 54 -8.51 5.97 0.78
C PHE A 54 -8.52 4.86 1.83
N GLN A 55 -8.00 3.69 1.45
CA GLN A 55 -7.89 2.55 2.34
C GLN A 55 -6.48 2.46 2.93
N LEU A 56 -6.40 2.16 4.22
CA LEU A 56 -5.15 1.94 4.94
C LEU A 56 -5.31 0.73 5.86
N GLY A 57 -4.22 0.00 6.09
CA GLY A 57 -4.22 -1.13 6.99
C GLY A 57 -2.89 -1.88 6.97
N LEU A 58 -2.95 -3.18 7.23
CA LEU A 58 -1.78 -4.03 7.40
C LEU A 58 -1.84 -5.21 6.43
N ARG A 59 -0.69 -5.74 6.04
CA ARG A 59 -0.63 -7.07 5.40
C ARG A 59 -0.83 -8.15 6.46
N ILE A 60 -1.65 -9.15 6.14
CA ILE A 60 -1.73 -10.41 6.89
C ILE A 60 -1.16 -11.53 6.03
N GLU A 61 -0.45 -12.47 6.67
CA GLU A 61 0.07 -13.68 6.05
C GLU A 61 -0.44 -14.92 6.78
N GLN A 62 -0.64 -15.99 6.01
CA GLN A 62 -0.97 -17.32 6.53
C GLN A 62 -0.41 -18.40 5.59
N PRO A 63 -0.28 -19.66 6.04
CA PRO A 63 0.11 -20.75 5.14
C PRO A 63 -0.87 -20.88 3.97
N GLN A 64 -0.37 -20.89 2.74
CA GLN A 64 -1.17 -21.06 1.53
C GLN A 64 -1.98 -22.36 1.57
N GLU A 65 -1.42 -23.42 2.17
CA GLU A 65 -2.10 -24.70 2.37
C GLU A 65 -3.41 -24.54 3.15
N THR A 66 -3.47 -23.63 4.13
CA THR A 66 -4.69 -23.38 4.90
C THR A 66 -5.78 -22.81 4.01
N VAL A 67 -5.42 -21.87 3.12
CA VAL A 67 -6.35 -21.26 2.18
C VAL A 67 -6.82 -22.28 1.15
N ASN A 68 -5.89 -23.07 0.59
CA ASN A 68 -6.21 -24.17 -0.33
C ASN A 68 -7.21 -25.13 0.30
N ARG A 69 -6.95 -25.56 1.54
CA ARG A 69 -7.81 -26.51 2.25
C ARG A 69 -9.20 -25.96 2.54
N ARG A 70 -9.30 -24.66 2.86
CA ARG A 70 -10.59 -24.01 3.13
C ARG A 70 -11.42 -23.81 1.87
N LYS A 71 -10.78 -23.52 0.73
CA LYS A 71 -11.48 -23.26 -0.52
C LYS A 71 -11.81 -24.53 -1.31
N TYR A 72 -10.86 -25.46 -1.41
CA TYR A 72 -10.97 -26.66 -2.23
C TYR A 72 -11.18 -27.94 -1.41
N GLY A 73 -11.06 -27.88 -0.08
CA GLY A 73 -11.06 -29.08 0.75
C GLY A 73 -9.71 -29.79 0.75
N GLY A 74 -9.70 -31.08 1.05
CA GLY A 74 -8.49 -31.92 1.04
C GLY A 74 -8.14 -32.53 -0.32
N ASP A 75 -8.83 -32.14 -1.38
CA ASP A 75 -8.70 -32.74 -2.71
C ASP A 75 -7.53 -32.11 -3.48
N SER A 76 -6.54 -32.94 -3.83
CA SER A 76 -5.35 -32.53 -4.57
C SER A 76 -5.63 -32.18 -6.03
N ASP A 77 -6.71 -32.72 -6.61
CA ASP A 77 -6.99 -32.57 -8.04
C ASP A 77 -7.42 -31.14 -8.35
N TYR A 78 -8.21 -30.52 -7.46
CA TYR A 78 -8.55 -29.10 -7.57
C TYR A 78 -7.33 -28.20 -7.47
N LEU A 79 -6.37 -28.52 -6.60
CA LEU A 79 -5.14 -27.72 -6.49
C LEU A 79 -4.29 -27.81 -7.76
N GLN A 80 -4.20 -28.98 -8.38
CA GLN A 80 -3.49 -29.15 -9.65
C GLN A 80 -4.16 -28.42 -10.81
N LEU A 81 -5.50 -28.43 -10.86
CA LEU A 81 -6.28 -27.82 -11.94
C LEU A 81 -6.40 -26.30 -11.82
N LEU A 82 -6.61 -25.80 -10.59
CA LEU A 82 -6.97 -24.40 -10.32
C LEU A 82 -5.81 -23.57 -9.76
N GLY A 83 -4.73 -24.22 -9.31
CA GLY A 83 -3.59 -23.54 -8.67
C GLY A 83 -3.88 -23.05 -7.26
N ALA A 84 -2.99 -22.21 -6.72
CA ALA A 84 -3.10 -21.71 -5.35
C ALA A 84 -4.39 -20.90 -5.13
N ALA A 85 -5.15 -21.26 -4.09
CA ALA A 85 -6.44 -20.68 -3.78
C ALA A 85 -6.35 -19.21 -3.32
N ASP A 86 -7.35 -18.42 -3.73
CA ASP A 86 -7.55 -17.02 -3.37
C ASP A 86 -8.82 -16.78 -2.53
N TYR A 87 -8.91 -15.61 -1.89
CA TYR A 87 -10.11 -15.17 -1.17
C TYR A 87 -10.37 -13.68 -1.33
N SER A 88 -11.65 -13.31 -1.16
CA SER A 88 -12.11 -11.93 -1.00
C SER A 88 -13.14 -11.92 0.12
N LEU A 89 -12.89 -11.12 1.16
CA LEU A 89 -13.72 -11.06 2.36
C LEU A 89 -14.04 -9.61 2.70
N ILE A 90 -15.25 -9.44 3.24
CA ILE A 90 -15.73 -8.19 3.83
C ILE A 90 -16.29 -8.54 5.21
N ALA A 91 -15.79 -7.88 6.25
CA ALA A 91 -16.35 -7.96 7.59
C ALA A 91 -16.99 -6.61 7.95
N LYS A 92 -18.29 -6.65 8.26
CA LYS A 92 -19.06 -5.47 8.67
C LYS A 92 -18.79 -5.16 10.14
N GLY A 93 -18.60 -3.89 10.47
CA GLY A 93 -18.29 -3.45 11.83
C GLY A 93 -18.48 -1.93 12.00
N GLN A 94 -17.89 -1.35 13.05
CA GLN A 94 -17.86 0.11 13.21
C GLN A 94 -17.20 0.79 12.01
N LYS A 95 -16.15 0.16 11.48
CA LYS A 95 -15.67 0.35 10.11
C LYS A 95 -15.69 -1.00 9.42
N ASP A 96 -16.11 -1.00 8.16
CA ASP A 96 -16.01 -2.18 7.31
C ASP A 96 -14.54 -2.50 7.04
N LEU A 97 -14.17 -3.76 7.24
CA LEU A 97 -12.84 -4.31 6.96
C LEU A 97 -12.89 -5.11 5.65
N PHE A 98 -11.91 -4.87 4.79
CA PHE A 98 -11.80 -5.51 3.48
C PHE A 98 -10.47 -6.25 3.35
N THR A 99 -10.50 -7.35 2.63
CA THR A 99 -9.27 -7.92 2.07
C THR A 99 -8.98 -7.24 0.73
N PHE A 100 -7.77 -6.72 0.55
CA PHE A 100 -7.33 -6.02 -0.66
C PHE A 100 -6.05 -6.65 -1.20
N CYS A 101 -5.93 -6.73 -2.53
CA CYS A 101 -4.75 -7.25 -3.22
C CYS A 101 -4.27 -8.59 -2.61
N MET A 102 -5.18 -9.56 -2.54
CA MET A 102 -4.85 -10.91 -2.07
C MET A 102 -3.89 -11.57 -3.06
N CYS A 103 -2.80 -12.13 -2.56
CA CYS A 103 -1.74 -12.78 -3.30
C CYS A 103 -1.64 -14.24 -2.83
N ALA A 104 -2.17 -15.16 -3.64
CA ALA A 104 -2.02 -16.59 -3.42
C ALA A 104 -0.60 -17.03 -3.77
N GLY A 105 0.03 -17.82 -2.90
CA GLY A 105 1.42 -18.27 -3.03
C GLY A 105 2.35 -17.09 -3.33
N GLY A 106 2.14 -16.01 -2.59
CA GLY A 106 2.77 -14.72 -2.81
C GLY A 106 3.76 -14.34 -1.71
N ILE A 107 4.31 -13.14 -1.85
CA ILE A 107 5.19 -12.52 -0.87
C ILE A 107 4.70 -11.11 -0.54
N VAL A 108 4.95 -10.69 0.69
CA VAL A 108 4.88 -9.28 1.08
C VAL A 108 6.12 -8.59 0.51
N ILE A 109 5.92 -7.41 -0.06
CA ILE A 109 6.99 -6.62 -0.67
C ILE A 109 7.06 -5.23 -0.05
N PRO A 110 8.25 -4.60 -0.02
CA PRO A 110 8.36 -3.20 0.31
C PRO A 110 7.88 -2.38 -0.90
N SER A 111 6.95 -1.46 -0.67
CA SER A 111 6.43 -0.52 -1.65
C SER A 111 6.83 0.91 -1.25
N VAL A 112 8.13 1.09 -1.00
CA VAL A 112 8.73 2.34 -0.55
C VAL A 112 8.83 3.34 -1.69
N SER A 113 8.29 4.55 -1.50
CA SER A 113 8.38 5.64 -2.47
C SER A 113 9.16 6.87 -1.98
N GLU A 114 9.47 6.95 -0.69
CA GLU A 114 10.23 8.06 -0.07
C GLU A 114 11.29 7.50 0.90
N PRO A 115 12.45 8.15 1.05
CA PRO A 115 13.44 7.74 2.04
C PRO A 115 12.89 7.81 3.47
N ASN A 116 13.37 6.90 4.32
CA ASN A 116 12.99 6.81 5.74
C ASN A 116 11.49 6.55 5.98
N MET A 117 10.85 5.91 5.02
CA MET A 117 9.44 5.54 5.06
C MET A 117 9.30 4.08 4.66
N TYR A 118 8.39 3.37 5.32
CA TYR A 118 8.09 1.98 5.00
C TYR A 118 6.60 1.81 4.70
N CYS A 119 6.31 1.27 3.52
CA CYS A 119 4.97 0.85 3.12
C CYS A 119 5.07 -0.58 2.58
N SER A 120 4.11 -1.43 2.94
CA SER A 120 4.06 -2.81 2.44
C SER A 120 3.04 -2.93 1.31
N ASN A 121 3.31 -3.85 0.39
CA ASN A 121 2.35 -4.35 -0.58
C ASN A 121 2.55 -5.86 -0.75
N GLY A 122 1.96 -6.46 -1.77
CA GLY A 122 2.00 -7.89 -2.00
C GLY A 122 2.13 -8.19 -3.49
N MET A 123 2.76 -9.31 -3.77
CA MET A 123 3.03 -9.78 -5.12
C MET A 123 2.95 -11.30 -5.13
N SER A 124 2.56 -11.89 -6.25
CA SER A 124 2.80 -13.30 -6.54
C SER A 124 3.65 -13.40 -7.79
N ASN A 125 4.60 -14.35 -7.81
CA ASN A 125 5.20 -14.79 -9.07
C ASN A 125 4.15 -15.53 -9.89
N SER A 126 4.34 -15.67 -11.20
CA SER A 126 3.36 -16.33 -12.09
C SER A 126 2.98 -17.75 -11.69
N ARG A 127 3.85 -18.45 -10.96
CA ARG A 127 3.59 -19.81 -10.45
C ARG A 127 2.73 -19.86 -9.19
N HIS A 128 2.63 -18.78 -8.43
CA HIS A 128 1.89 -18.71 -7.17
C HIS A 128 2.32 -19.86 -6.20
N ASP A 129 3.63 -20.07 -6.05
CA ASP A 129 4.21 -21.27 -5.44
C ASP A 129 4.99 -21.02 -4.14
N THR A 130 4.86 -19.83 -3.53
CA THR A 130 5.40 -19.62 -2.18
C THR A 130 4.50 -20.32 -1.13
N PRO A 131 5.01 -20.62 0.08
CA PRO A 131 4.19 -21.23 1.13
C PRO A 131 3.20 -20.25 1.78
N PHE A 132 3.14 -18.99 1.36
CA PHE A 132 2.34 -17.94 2.00
C PHE A 132 1.19 -17.46 1.10
N ALA A 133 0.01 -17.33 1.68
CA ALA A 133 -1.04 -16.46 1.18
C ALA A 133 -0.96 -15.14 1.93
N ASN A 134 -1.10 -14.00 1.24
CA ASN A 134 -1.13 -12.71 1.93
C ASN A 134 -2.17 -11.74 1.34
N SER A 135 -2.70 -10.83 2.15
CA SER A 135 -3.61 -9.77 1.70
C SER A 135 -3.49 -8.53 2.56
N GLY A 136 -3.81 -7.35 2.02
CA GLY A 136 -4.09 -6.18 2.86
C GLY A 136 -5.40 -6.38 3.62
N LEU A 137 -5.39 -6.21 4.94
CA LEU A 137 -6.57 -6.01 5.77
C LEU A 137 -6.73 -4.51 5.98
N VAL A 138 -7.68 -3.90 5.27
CA VAL A 138 -7.77 -2.45 5.15
C VAL A 138 -9.14 -1.91 5.53
N VAL A 139 -9.13 -0.71 6.11
CA VAL A 139 -10.33 0.09 6.41
C VAL A 139 -10.28 1.37 5.59
N THR A 140 -11.45 1.96 5.32
CA THR A 140 -11.51 3.25 4.63
C THR A 140 -11.34 4.39 5.63
N LEU A 141 -10.37 5.27 5.38
CA LEU A 141 -10.22 6.56 6.05
C LEU A 141 -10.93 7.63 5.23
N GLN A 142 -11.83 8.36 5.88
CA GLN A 142 -12.58 9.47 5.29
C GLN A 142 -11.83 10.80 5.47
N PRO A 143 -12.05 11.79 4.59
CA PRO A 143 -11.37 13.08 4.67
C PRO A 143 -11.44 13.79 6.03
N HIS A 144 -12.58 13.70 6.72
CA HIS A 144 -12.75 14.30 8.05
C HIS A 144 -11.86 13.65 9.14
N GLU A 145 -11.29 12.48 8.86
CA GLU A 145 -10.40 11.74 9.76
C GLU A 145 -8.93 12.09 9.53
N PHE A 146 -8.60 12.88 8.51
CA PHE A 146 -7.21 13.26 8.21
C PHE A 146 -6.65 14.35 9.14
N GLY A 147 -7.49 14.92 10.01
CA GLY A 147 -7.08 15.93 11.00
C GLY A 147 -6.77 17.33 10.43
N SER A 148 -7.01 17.57 9.14
CA SER A 148 -6.76 18.87 8.50
C SER A 148 -7.62 19.04 7.25
N SER A 149 -7.95 20.30 6.91
CA SER A 149 -8.61 20.67 5.64
C SER A 149 -7.63 20.87 4.48
N HIS A 150 -6.31 20.78 4.73
CA HIS A 150 -5.29 20.93 3.68
C HIS A 150 -5.50 19.90 2.55
N PRO A 151 -5.45 20.27 1.26
CA PRO A 151 -5.72 19.34 0.15
C PRO A 151 -4.91 18.03 0.18
N LEU A 152 -3.68 18.09 0.71
CA LEU A 152 -2.77 16.95 0.86
C LEU A 152 -2.81 16.27 2.24
N ALA A 153 -3.80 16.56 3.09
CA ALA A 153 -3.87 15.99 4.45
C ALA A 153 -3.82 14.45 4.45
N GLY A 154 -4.45 13.79 3.48
CA GLY A 154 -4.37 12.33 3.33
C GLY A 154 -2.94 11.83 3.02
N VAL A 155 -2.15 12.58 2.26
CA VAL A 155 -0.73 12.28 2.01
C VAL A 155 0.08 12.43 3.30
N HIS A 156 -0.22 13.43 4.13
CA HIS A 156 0.45 13.61 5.42
C HIS A 156 0.17 12.43 6.36
N VAL A 157 -1.07 11.94 6.41
CA VAL A 157 -1.43 10.73 7.18
C VAL A 157 -0.65 9.52 6.69
N GLN A 158 -0.51 9.33 5.37
CA GLN A 158 0.31 8.24 4.82
C GLN A 158 1.76 8.35 5.29
N ARG A 159 2.40 9.52 5.10
CA ARG A 159 3.79 9.76 5.52
C ARG A 159 4.00 9.52 7.01
N GLN A 160 3.03 9.92 7.85
CA GLN A 160 3.08 9.69 9.29
C GLN A 160 3.20 8.20 9.63
N TYR A 161 2.30 7.37 9.10
CA TYR A 161 2.32 5.94 9.39
C TYR A 161 3.50 5.23 8.74
N GLU A 162 3.94 5.66 7.56
CA GLU A 162 5.10 5.09 6.89
C GLU A 162 6.42 5.42 7.61
N SER A 163 6.57 6.64 8.14
CA SER A 163 7.72 7.03 8.99
C SER A 163 7.74 6.21 10.27
N LEU A 164 6.58 6.09 10.94
CA LEU A 164 6.46 5.30 12.16
C LEU A 164 6.83 3.83 11.92
N ALA A 165 6.37 3.23 10.83
CA ALA A 165 6.71 1.85 10.48
C ALA A 165 8.22 1.66 10.26
N PHE A 166 8.89 2.62 9.62
CA PHE A 166 10.34 2.60 9.41
C PHE A 166 11.12 2.77 10.73
N GLU A 167 10.68 3.67 11.60
CA GLU A 167 11.28 3.91 12.92
C GLU A 167 11.13 2.70 13.84
N MET A 168 9.99 2.01 13.78
CA MET A 168 9.70 0.83 14.61
C MET A 168 10.70 -0.32 14.40
N THR A 169 11.33 -0.42 13.23
CA THR A 169 12.32 -1.47 12.97
C THR A 169 13.76 -0.97 13.14
N GLY A 170 13.96 0.26 13.61
CA GLY A 170 15.28 0.85 13.79
C GLY A 170 15.88 1.44 12.50
N GLY A 171 15.04 1.76 11.51
CA GLY A 171 15.46 2.48 10.30
C GLY A 171 16.19 1.62 9.26
N ASN A 172 15.91 0.32 9.23
CA ASN A 172 16.56 -0.67 8.36
C ASN A 172 15.63 -1.26 7.27
N TYR A 173 14.51 -0.60 6.97
CA TYR A 173 13.51 -1.00 5.96
C TYR A 173 12.92 -2.41 6.13
N TYR A 174 13.06 -2.98 7.32
CA TYR A 174 12.36 -4.19 7.68
C TYR A 174 10.87 -3.93 7.94
N ALA A 175 10.06 -4.99 7.90
CA ALA A 175 8.65 -4.89 8.23
C ALA A 175 8.43 -5.00 9.76
N PRO A 176 7.67 -4.08 10.38
CA PRO A 176 7.16 -4.33 11.72
C PRO A 176 6.11 -5.45 11.65
N VAL A 177 6.32 -6.56 12.37
CA VAL A 177 5.41 -7.71 12.32
C VAL A 177 5.06 -8.23 13.71
N GLN A 178 3.78 -8.57 13.89
CA GLN A 178 3.22 -9.20 15.08
C GLN A 178 2.28 -10.34 14.65
N ARG A 179 2.08 -11.38 15.48
CA ARG A 179 1.04 -12.37 15.20
C ARG A 179 -0.34 -11.73 15.39
N ALA A 180 -1.27 -12.06 14.50
CA ALA A 180 -2.65 -11.59 14.60
C ALA A 180 -3.31 -11.93 15.96
N LYS A 181 -3.04 -13.12 16.52
CA LYS A 181 -3.56 -13.50 17.85
C LYS A 181 -3.04 -12.62 19.00
N ASP A 182 -1.83 -12.09 18.87
CA ASP A 182 -1.21 -11.27 19.91
C ASP A 182 -1.64 -9.82 19.77
N PHE A 183 -1.80 -9.33 18.53
CA PHE A 183 -2.46 -8.05 18.25
C PHE A 183 -3.88 -8.00 18.85
N LEU A 184 -4.69 -9.05 18.61
CA LEU A 184 -6.06 -9.14 19.14
C LEU A 184 -6.12 -9.25 20.68
N ALA A 185 -5.06 -9.77 21.30
CA ALA A 185 -4.96 -9.95 22.74
C ALA A 185 -4.26 -8.78 23.45
N ASP A 186 -3.91 -7.71 22.71
CA ASP A 186 -3.13 -6.57 23.19
C ASP A 186 -1.81 -6.99 23.88
N ARG A 187 -1.12 -7.96 23.26
CA ARG A 187 0.14 -8.52 23.79
C ARG A 187 1.33 -8.07 22.94
N THR A 188 2.29 -7.43 23.59
CA THR A 188 3.59 -7.10 23.00
C THR A 188 4.33 -8.39 22.60
N PRO A 189 4.78 -8.52 21.34
CA PRO A 189 5.56 -9.68 20.90
C PRO A 189 6.92 -9.72 21.62
N SER A 190 7.46 -10.92 21.81
CA SER A 190 8.83 -11.06 22.35
C SER A 190 9.84 -10.55 21.31
N PRO A 191 10.84 -9.74 21.70
CA PRO A 191 11.90 -9.29 20.79
C PRO A 191 12.71 -10.44 20.15
N THR A 192 12.68 -11.63 20.76
CA THR A 192 13.38 -12.83 20.27
C THR A 192 12.48 -13.75 19.43
N GLU A 193 11.21 -13.43 19.27
CA GLU A 193 10.29 -14.29 18.54
C GLU A 193 10.53 -14.21 17.03
N GLN A 194 10.86 -15.36 16.44
CA GLN A 194 10.94 -15.50 14.98
C GLN A 194 9.61 -16.02 14.45
N LEU A 195 8.86 -15.17 13.74
CA LEU A 195 7.68 -15.63 13.00
C LEU A 195 8.08 -15.90 11.55
N PRO A 196 7.64 -17.03 10.97
CA PRO A 196 7.71 -17.23 9.53
C PRO A 196 7.02 -16.07 8.81
N SER A 197 7.68 -15.52 7.81
CA SER A 197 7.25 -14.37 7.02
C SER A 197 7.88 -14.49 5.64
N SER A 198 7.18 -14.03 4.60
CA SER A 198 7.77 -13.97 3.26
C SER A 198 8.72 -12.79 3.06
N TYR A 199 8.71 -11.82 3.99
CA TYR A 199 9.55 -10.63 3.97
C TYR A 199 10.39 -10.48 5.25
N GLU A 200 11.50 -9.75 5.13
CA GLU A 200 12.50 -9.53 6.20
C GLU A 200 11.98 -8.63 7.33
N ARG A 201 12.59 -8.79 8.53
CA ARG A 201 12.16 -8.25 9.82
C ARG A 201 13.31 -7.60 10.57
#